data_AF-A0A196MTH8-F1
#
_entry.id   AF-A0A196MTH8-F1
#
_cell.length_a   1.000
_cell.length_b   1.000
_cell.length_c   1.000
_cell.angle_alpha   90.00
_cell.angle_beta   90.00
_cell.angle_gamma   90.00
#
_symmetry.space_group_name_H-M   'P 1'
#
loop_
_entity.id
_entity.type
_entity.pdbx_description
1 polymer ?
#
loop_
_entity_poly.entity_id
_entity_poly.type
_entity_poly.pdbx_seq_one_letter_code
_entity_poly.pdbx_strand_id
1 'polypeptide(L)'
;MKFVLSALAAAASLGTSAPAPAQTAVADPTSFAAAKDVQAQLKAMLAEMKPDQGFAWKPLVRDGSNNAAIEIWKKPGKPAVHPDQAEYAIVLEGAGTLISGGTMPDRETRNATLVEGSKIEGGTTRALAPGDVILVPAGVPHWFGITGERLVLLGIKLPKGQ
;
A
#
# COMPACT_ATOMS: atom_id res chain seq x y z
N MET A 1 -49.51 -78.66 23.06
CA MET A 1 -50.60 -77.70 22.80
C MET A 1 -49.97 -76.41 22.30
N LYS A 2 -50.57 -75.83 21.26
CA LYS A 2 -50.10 -74.77 20.36
C LYS A 2 -49.68 -73.45 21.04
N PHE A 3 -48.58 -72.85 20.53
CA PHE A 3 -48.22 -71.43 20.27
C PHE A 3 -48.60 -70.35 21.32
N VAL A 4 -47.80 -69.29 21.58
CA VAL A 4 -47.62 -68.11 20.70
C VAL A 4 -46.26 -67.43 20.98
N LEU A 5 -45.48 -67.19 19.93
CA LEU A 5 -44.35 -66.24 19.93
C LEU A 5 -44.91 -64.83 19.71
N SER A 6 -44.69 -63.92 20.65
CA SER A 6 -44.94 -62.49 20.46
C SER A 6 -43.74 -61.85 19.78
N ALA A 7 -43.88 -61.45 18.52
CA ALA A 7 -42.89 -60.66 17.80
C ALA A 7 -43.05 -59.18 18.18
N LEU A 8 -42.03 -58.61 18.82
CA LEU A 8 -41.95 -57.18 19.12
C LEU A 8 -41.39 -56.46 17.87
N ALA A 9 -42.25 -55.78 17.12
CA ALA A 9 -41.84 -54.94 15.99
C ALA A 9 -41.26 -53.63 16.51
N ALA A 10 -39.94 -53.46 16.38
CA ALA A 10 -39.28 -52.18 16.63
C ALA A 10 -39.47 -51.25 15.42
N ALA A 11 -40.29 -50.21 15.57
CA ALA A 11 -40.42 -49.16 14.56
C ALA A 11 -39.20 -48.23 14.63
N ALA A 12 -38.30 -48.33 13.65
CA ALA A 12 -37.21 -47.38 13.48
C ALA A 12 -37.74 -46.08 12.86
N SER A 13 -37.83 -45.01 13.64
CA SER A 13 -38.12 -43.67 13.15
C SER A 13 -36.89 -43.08 12.45
N LEU A 14 -36.95 -43.00 11.13
CA LEU A 14 -35.98 -42.25 10.31
C LEU A 14 -36.20 -40.75 10.55
N GLY A 15 -35.43 -40.17 11.48
CA GLY A 15 -35.39 -38.72 11.66
C GLY A 15 -34.67 -38.07 10.48
N THR A 16 -35.37 -37.24 9.71
CA THR A 16 -34.76 -36.38 8.69
C THR A 16 -33.99 -35.26 9.37
N SER A 17 -32.66 -35.32 9.36
CA SER A 17 -31.82 -34.20 9.78
C SER A 17 -31.92 -33.07 8.75
N ALA A 18 -32.52 -31.95 9.14
CA ALA A 18 -32.47 -30.74 8.33
C ALA A 18 -31.02 -30.20 8.31
N PRO A 19 -30.47 -29.80 7.14
CA PRO A 19 -29.16 -29.19 7.10
C PRO A 19 -29.20 -27.85 7.85
N ALA A 20 -28.30 -27.68 8.82
CA ALA A 20 -28.09 -26.39 9.47
C ALA A 20 -27.62 -25.37 8.42
N PRO A 21 -28.10 -24.11 8.46
CA PRO A 21 -27.62 -23.09 7.53
C PRO A 21 -26.11 -22.93 7.70
N ALA A 22 -25.37 -23.08 6.60
CA ALA A 22 -23.94 -22.82 6.59
C ALA A 22 -23.72 -21.33 6.90
N GLN A 23 -23.13 -21.04 8.06
CA GLN A 23 -22.70 -19.69 8.40
C GLN A 23 -21.55 -19.32 7.46
N THR A 24 -21.83 -18.52 6.43
CA THR A 24 -20.77 -17.89 5.62
C THR A 24 -19.90 -17.06 6.56
N ALA A 25 -18.65 -17.47 6.74
CA ALA A 25 -17.66 -16.67 7.45
C ALA A 25 -17.55 -15.30 6.75
N VAL A 26 -17.67 -14.23 7.52
CA VAL A 26 -17.40 -12.88 7.00
C VAL A 26 -15.93 -12.83 6.65
N ALA A 27 -15.61 -12.51 5.39
CA ALA A 27 -14.22 -12.31 4.98
C ALA A 27 -13.62 -11.13 5.74
N ASP A 28 -12.37 -11.26 6.20
CA ASP A 28 -11.65 -10.14 6.80
C ASP A 28 -11.51 -9.01 5.76
N PRO A 29 -12.10 -7.83 6.00
CA PRO A 29 -12.01 -6.72 5.05
C PRO A 29 -10.62 -6.05 5.06
N THR A 30 -9.72 -6.45 5.98
CA THR A 30 -8.43 -5.80 6.19
C THR A 30 -7.40 -6.28 5.18
N SER A 31 -6.84 -5.33 4.41
CA SER A 31 -5.62 -5.60 3.64
C SER A 31 -4.41 -5.54 4.57
N PHE A 32 -3.68 -6.65 4.67
CA PHE A 32 -2.55 -6.78 5.59
C PHE A 32 -1.32 -7.36 4.88
N ALA A 33 -0.15 -6.79 5.17
CA ALA A 33 1.14 -7.34 4.79
C ALA A 33 2.01 -7.44 6.06
N ALA A 34 2.49 -8.64 6.36
CA ALA A 34 3.43 -8.79 7.46
C ALA A 34 4.80 -8.23 7.07
N ALA A 35 5.66 -7.97 8.05
CA ALA A 35 7.03 -7.49 7.80
C ALA A 35 7.79 -8.36 6.78
N LYS A 36 7.62 -9.69 6.84
CA LYS A 36 8.23 -10.62 5.87
C LYS A 36 7.73 -10.41 4.44
N ASP A 37 6.47 -10.02 4.25
CA ASP A 37 5.85 -9.83 2.94
C ASP A 37 6.32 -8.50 2.33
N VAL A 38 6.48 -7.46 3.17
CA VAL A 38 7.11 -6.19 2.78
C VAL A 38 8.51 -6.44 2.24
N GLN A 39 9.34 -7.17 3.00
CA GLN A 39 10.71 -7.48 2.62
C GLN A 39 10.78 -8.38 1.38
N ALA A 40 9.88 -9.36 1.27
CA ALA A 40 9.80 -10.23 0.09
C ALA A 40 9.44 -9.43 -1.18
N GLN A 41 8.46 -8.53 -1.10
CA GLN A 41 8.07 -7.70 -2.24
C GLN A 41 9.19 -6.72 -2.64
N LEU A 42 9.82 -6.06 -1.67
CA LEU A 42 10.97 -5.18 -1.93
C LEU A 42 12.09 -5.94 -2.67
N LYS A 43 12.49 -7.11 -2.17
CA LYS A 43 13.52 -7.95 -2.80
C LYS A 43 13.12 -8.36 -4.22
N ALA A 44 11.87 -8.77 -4.42
CA ALA A 44 11.35 -9.15 -5.73
C ALA A 44 11.40 -7.97 -6.71
N MET A 45 10.91 -6.80 -6.30
CA MET A 45 10.96 -5.59 -7.13
C MET A 45 12.39 -5.22 -7.51
N LEU A 46 13.35 -5.28 -6.57
CA LEU A 46 14.77 -5.02 -6.85
C LEU A 46 15.36 -6.00 -7.88
N ALA A 47 14.98 -7.28 -7.81
CA ALA A 47 15.43 -8.30 -8.76
C ALA A 47 14.78 -8.13 -10.16
N GLU A 48 13.55 -7.62 -10.21
CA GLU A 48 12.82 -7.35 -11.45
C GLU A 48 13.30 -6.08 -12.17
N MET A 49 13.87 -5.11 -11.44
CA MET A 49 14.35 -3.85 -12.02
C MET A 49 15.48 -4.05 -13.03
N LYS A 50 15.36 -3.40 -14.18
CA LYS A 50 16.45 -3.34 -15.16
C LYS A 50 17.64 -2.51 -14.63
N PRO A 51 18.88 -2.72 -15.10
CA PRO A 51 20.06 -2.00 -14.62
C PRO A 51 19.94 -0.46 -14.67
N ASP A 52 19.29 0.09 -15.70
CA ASP A 52 19.14 1.52 -15.94
C ASP A 52 17.82 2.10 -15.42
N GLN A 53 16.93 1.26 -14.91
CA GLN A 53 15.62 1.66 -14.39
C GLN A 53 15.77 2.50 -13.11
N GLY A 54 15.36 3.77 -13.18
CA GLY A 54 15.48 4.71 -12.08
C GLY A 54 14.37 4.60 -11.02
N PHE A 55 13.23 4.01 -11.37
CA PHE A 55 12.03 3.98 -10.53
C PHE A 55 11.28 2.66 -10.69
N ALA A 56 10.77 2.11 -9.59
CA ALA A 56 9.80 1.02 -9.58
C ALA A 56 8.75 1.26 -8.50
N TRP A 57 7.52 0.84 -8.77
CA TRP A 57 6.38 1.05 -7.87
C TRP A 57 5.46 -0.16 -7.91
N LYS A 58 5.00 -0.60 -6.74
CA LYS A 58 4.03 -1.72 -6.64
C LYS A 58 3.18 -1.59 -5.37
N PRO A 59 1.85 -1.70 -5.46
CA PRO A 59 0.98 -1.74 -4.27
C PRO A 59 1.34 -2.90 -3.36
N LEU A 60 1.35 -2.66 -2.05
CA LEU A 60 1.58 -3.67 -1.02
C LEU A 60 0.27 -4.05 -0.33
N VAL A 61 -0.50 -3.03 0.10
CA VAL A 61 -1.86 -3.18 0.65
C VAL A 61 -2.79 -2.16 0.00
N ARG A 62 -4.08 -2.48 -0.13
CA ARG A 62 -5.07 -1.63 -0.81
C ARG A 62 -6.50 -1.84 -0.29
N ASP A 63 -7.34 -0.82 -0.38
CA ASP A 63 -8.78 -0.86 -0.03
C ASP A 63 -9.69 -0.60 -1.25
N GLY A 64 -9.13 -0.68 -2.46
CA GLY A 64 -9.78 -0.26 -3.70
C GLY A 64 -9.00 0.89 -4.33
N SER A 65 -9.45 2.12 -4.12
CA SER A 65 -8.81 3.31 -4.67
C SER A 65 -7.55 3.72 -3.93
N ASN A 66 -7.43 3.43 -2.63
CA ASN A 66 -6.25 3.77 -1.84
C ASN A 66 -5.31 2.58 -1.76
N ASN A 67 -4.02 2.88 -1.66
CA ASN A 67 -3.00 1.87 -1.43
C ASN A 67 -1.80 2.46 -0.70
N ALA A 68 -1.14 1.58 0.06
CA ALA A 68 0.25 1.78 0.44
C ALA A 68 1.10 0.99 -0.56
N ALA A 69 2.04 1.64 -1.20
CA ALA A 69 2.88 1.05 -2.23
C ALA A 69 4.36 1.19 -1.89
N ILE A 70 5.13 0.16 -2.22
CA ILE A 70 6.59 0.26 -2.17
C ILE A 70 7.03 1.02 -3.41
N GLU A 71 7.83 2.05 -3.20
CA GLU A 71 8.46 2.86 -4.23
C GLU A 71 9.98 2.73 -4.10
N ILE A 72 10.65 2.30 -5.16
CA ILE A 72 12.12 2.21 -5.21
C ILE A 72 12.63 3.28 -6.16
N TRP A 73 13.40 4.21 -5.63
CA TRP A 73 14.01 5.30 -6.38
C TRP A 73 15.54 5.13 -6.40
N LYS A 74 16.11 4.90 -7.59
CA LYS A 74 17.57 4.90 -7.84
C LYS A 74 18.07 6.23 -8.42
N LYS A 75 17.15 7.06 -8.92
CA LYS A 75 17.40 8.42 -9.41
C LYS A 75 16.22 9.30 -8.99
N PRO A 76 16.44 10.58 -8.70
CA PRO A 76 15.35 11.47 -8.36
C PRO A 76 14.41 11.69 -9.55
N GLY A 77 13.12 11.81 -9.26
CA GLY A 77 12.13 12.34 -10.19
C GLY A 77 12.17 13.87 -10.27
N LYS A 78 11.15 14.46 -10.91
CA LYS A 78 10.92 15.90 -10.86
C LYS A 78 10.21 16.30 -9.55
N PRO A 79 10.37 17.54 -9.08
CA PRO A 79 9.52 18.09 -8.03
C PRO A 79 8.03 17.98 -8.40
N ALA A 80 7.22 17.62 -7.42
CA ALA A 80 5.82 17.30 -7.58
C ALA A 80 4.93 18.07 -6.59
N VAL A 81 3.69 18.29 -7.00
CA VAL A 81 2.57 18.74 -6.17
C VAL A 81 1.40 17.81 -6.46
N HIS A 82 0.81 17.26 -5.40
CA HIS A 82 -0.50 16.60 -5.45
C HIS A 82 -1.57 17.61 -5.06
N PRO A 83 -2.40 18.12 -5.99
CA PRO A 83 -3.30 19.24 -5.71
C PRO A 83 -4.34 18.95 -4.62
N ASP A 84 -4.82 17.71 -4.56
CA ASP A 84 -5.97 17.28 -3.76
C ASP A 84 -5.69 16.06 -2.88
N GLN A 85 -4.46 15.54 -2.89
CA GLN A 85 -4.04 14.40 -2.09
C GLN A 85 -2.91 14.77 -1.14
N ALA A 86 -3.05 14.38 0.12
CA ALA A 86 -1.93 14.33 1.04
C ALA A 86 -1.11 13.06 0.77
N GLU A 87 0.20 13.15 0.97
CA GLU A 87 1.10 12.02 0.83
C GLU A 87 1.78 11.72 2.15
N TYR A 88 1.54 10.51 2.65
CA TYR A 88 2.40 9.90 3.65
C TYR A 88 3.48 9.09 2.97
N ALA A 89 4.71 9.17 3.47
CA ALA A 89 5.79 8.29 3.07
C ALA A 89 6.57 7.82 4.29
N ILE A 90 6.93 6.54 4.33
CA ILE A 90 7.82 5.98 5.34
C ILE A 90 9.07 5.48 4.64
N VAL A 91 10.25 5.87 5.10
CA VAL A 91 11.51 5.37 4.53
C VAL A 91 11.74 3.95 5.02
N LEU A 92 11.68 2.99 4.10
CA LEU A 92 11.91 1.58 4.38
C LEU A 92 13.40 1.21 4.32
N GLU A 93 14.14 1.80 3.37
CA GLU A 93 15.55 1.48 3.12
C GLU A 93 16.25 2.63 2.39
N GLY A 94 17.58 2.67 2.49
CA GLY A 94 18.41 3.61 1.74
C GLY A 94 18.51 4.99 2.38
N ALA A 95 18.90 5.97 1.58
CA ALA A 95 19.13 7.34 2.03
C ALA A 95 18.76 8.35 0.95
N GLY A 96 18.28 9.50 1.36
CA GLY A 96 17.85 10.54 0.45
C GLY A 96 17.76 11.92 1.08
N THR A 97 17.07 12.80 0.38
CA THR A 97 16.79 14.16 0.83
C THR A 97 15.36 14.52 0.47
N LEU A 98 14.60 15.06 1.42
CA LEU A 98 13.32 15.70 1.14
C LEU A 98 13.55 17.21 1.03
N ILE A 99 13.09 17.81 -0.06
CA ILE A 99 12.82 19.24 -0.13
C ILE A 99 11.30 19.41 -0.18
N SER A 100 10.72 20.21 0.71
CA SER A 100 9.26 20.40 0.77
C SER A 100 8.86 21.82 1.18
N GLY A 101 7.68 22.27 0.75
CA GLY A 101 7.19 23.63 0.97
C GLY A 101 7.64 24.59 -0.12
N GLY A 102 7.65 25.89 0.19
CA GLY A 102 8.07 26.92 -0.74
C GLY A 102 7.21 27.02 -2.00
N THR A 103 7.82 27.48 -3.09
CA THR A 103 7.20 27.61 -4.42
C THR A 103 7.85 26.68 -5.42
N MET A 104 7.10 26.36 -6.50
CA MET A 104 7.57 25.49 -7.57
C MET A 104 7.24 26.17 -8.90
N PRO A 105 8.22 26.82 -9.57
CA PRO A 105 8.04 27.42 -10.89
C PRO A 105 7.94 26.36 -12.01
N ASP A 106 7.62 26.84 -13.22
CA ASP A 106 7.51 26.04 -14.45
C ASP A 106 6.55 24.86 -14.31
N ARG A 107 5.40 25.12 -13.68
CA ARG A 107 4.40 24.09 -13.37
C ARG A 107 3.76 23.55 -14.64
N GLU A 108 3.74 22.23 -14.75
CA GLU A 108 3.05 21.52 -15.81
C GLU A 108 2.16 20.44 -15.20
N THR A 109 0.86 20.52 -15.49
CA THR A 109 -0.10 19.47 -15.10
C THR A 109 0.17 18.23 -15.94
N ARG A 110 0.62 17.15 -15.31
CA ARG A 110 0.88 15.87 -15.96
C ARG A 110 -0.38 15.03 -16.07
N ASN A 111 -1.21 15.07 -15.03
CA ASN A 111 -2.52 14.43 -14.99
C ASN A 111 -3.36 15.08 -13.89
N ALA A 112 -4.57 14.57 -13.66
CA ALA A 112 -5.52 15.14 -12.71
C ALA A 112 -4.99 15.24 -11.26
N THR A 113 -4.06 14.38 -10.84
CA THR A 113 -3.55 14.30 -9.46
C THR A 113 -2.08 14.69 -9.33
N LEU A 114 -1.43 15.11 -10.42
CA LEU A 114 0.00 15.41 -10.45
C LEU A 114 0.32 16.65 -11.27
N VAL A 115 0.91 17.62 -10.60
CA VAL A 115 1.60 18.77 -11.20
C VAL A 115 3.08 18.63 -10.92
N GLU A 116 3.92 18.79 -11.94
CA GLU A 116 5.38 18.79 -11.79
C GLU A 116 5.96 20.18 -12.08
N GLY A 117 7.18 20.44 -11.63
CA GLY A 117 7.91 21.66 -11.94
C GLY A 117 9.41 21.42 -12.13
N SER A 118 10.16 22.50 -12.32
CA SER A 118 11.61 22.44 -12.56
C SER A 118 12.43 22.31 -11.27
N LYS A 119 12.03 23.01 -10.20
CA LYS A 119 12.71 23.06 -8.89
C LYS A 119 11.76 23.50 -7.78
N ILE A 120 12.21 23.41 -6.53
CA ILE A 120 11.54 24.02 -5.37
C ILE A 120 12.39 25.18 -4.87
N GLU A 121 11.78 26.34 -4.69
CA GLU A 121 12.40 27.56 -4.16
C GLU A 121 11.87 27.85 -2.75
N GLY A 122 12.77 28.13 -1.80
CA GLY A 122 12.38 28.41 -0.41
C GLY A 122 11.82 27.19 0.35
N GLY A 123 12.03 25.97 -0.17
CA GLY A 123 11.65 24.74 0.52
C GLY A 123 12.55 24.44 1.72
N THR A 124 12.04 23.64 2.66
CA THR A 124 12.83 23.09 3.76
C THR A 124 13.47 21.78 3.34
N THR A 125 14.78 21.69 3.54
CA THR A 125 15.59 20.49 3.25
C THR A 125 15.74 19.62 4.49
N ARG A 126 15.53 18.31 4.35
CA ARG A 126 15.76 17.30 5.40
C ARG A 126 16.50 16.10 4.81
N ALA A 127 17.52 15.60 5.49
CA ALA A 127 18.09 14.29 5.17
C ALA A 127 17.08 13.18 5.54
N LEU A 128 17.07 12.09 4.78
CA LEU A 128 16.18 10.95 5.00
C LEU A 128 16.97 9.67 5.29
N ALA A 129 16.50 8.91 6.27
CA ALA A 129 17.03 7.62 6.69
C ALA A 129 15.89 6.63 7.04
N PRO A 130 16.15 5.31 7.09
CA PRO A 130 15.13 4.31 7.38
C PRO A 130 14.44 4.57 8.71
N GLY A 131 13.11 4.44 8.72
CA GLY A 131 12.25 4.74 9.87
C GLY A 131 11.70 6.17 9.89
N ASP A 132 12.20 7.07 9.06
CA ASP A 132 11.61 8.41 8.93
C ASP A 132 10.17 8.33 8.39
N VAL A 133 9.29 9.13 8.99
CA VAL A 133 7.88 9.24 8.61
C VAL A 133 7.62 10.66 8.13
N ILE A 134 7.01 10.77 6.96
CA ILE A 134 6.82 12.01 6.23
C ILE A 134 5.33 12.18 5.97
N LEU A 135 4.83 13.39 6.20
CA LEU A 135 3.55 13.85 5.70
C LEU A 135 3.78 15.10 4.86
N VAL A 136 3.39 15.04 3.59
CA VAL A 136 3.28 16.19 2.71
C VAL A 136 1.78 16.52 2.54
N PRO A 137 1.29 17.64 3.08
CA PRO A 137 -0.09 18.05 2.88
C PRO A 137 -0.41 18.29 1.39
N ALA A 138 -1.68 18.12 1.02
CA ALA A 138 -2.14 18.43 -0.35
C ALA A 138 -1.76 19.86 -0.76
N GLY A 139 -1.35 20.02 -2.01
CA GLY A 139 -0.93 21.30 -2.60
C GLY A 139 0.51 21.72 -2.26
N VAL A 140 1.20 20.99 -1.38
CA VAL A 140 2.57 21.33 -0.98
C VAL A 140 3.59 20.76 -1.99
N PRO A 141 4.47 21.60 -2.56
CA PRO A 141 5.56 21.11 -3.38
C PRO A 141 6.50 20.23 -2.57
N HIS A 142 6.91 19.11 -3.15
CA HIS A 142 7.90 18.24 -2.56
C HIS A 142 8.76 17.56 -3.63
N TRP A 143 9.96 17.15 -3.23
CA TRP A 143 10.92 16.45 -4.07
C TRP A 143 11.78 15.52 -3.23
N PHE A 144 12.05 14.32 -3.76
CA PHE A 144 12.92 13.34 -3.14
C PHE A 144 14.22 13.18 -3.94
N GLY A 145 15.31 13.63 -3.33
CA GLY A 145 16.68 13.40 -3.79
C GLY A 145 17.22 12.05 -3.34
N ILE A 146 18.07 11.43 -4.15
CA ILE A 146 18.71 10.15 -3.84
C ILE A 146 20.19 10.40 -3.57
N THR A 147 20.65 10.11 -2.37
CA THR A 147 22.03 10.39 -1.91
C THR A 147 22.89 9.13 -1.77
N GLY A 148 22.32 7.95 -2.03
CA GLY A 148 23.02 6.66 -2.07
C GLY A 148 22.61 5.82 -3.29
N GLU A 149 22.69 4.49 -3.19
CA GLU A 149 22.27 3.59 -4.28
C GLU A 149 20.77 3.66 -4.57
N ARG A 150 19.96 3.87 -3.53
CA ARG A 150 18.50 3.97 -3.60
C ARG A 150 17.91 4.66 -2.39
N LEU A 151 16.67 5.09 -2.55
CA LEU A 151 15.71 5.42 -1.49
C LEU A 151 14.48 4.55 -1.71
N VAL A 152 14.04 3.85 -0.67
CA VAL A 152 12.83 3.02 -0.70
C VAL A 152 11.80 3.64 0.23
N LEU A 153 10.63 3.97 -0.32
CA LEU A 153 9.51 4.55 0.42
C LEU A 153 8.33 3.58 0.44
N LEU A 154 7.60 3.55 1.55
CA LEU A 154 6.20 3.13 1.56
C LEU A 154 5.35 4.38 1.39
N GLY A 155 4.92 4.65 0.15
CA GLY A 155 4.12 5.80 -0.22
C GLY A 155 2.62 5.52 -0.11
N ILE A 156 1.87 6.46 0.46
CA ILE A 156 0.42 6.40 0.62
C ILE A 156 -0.13 7.78 0.23
N LYS A 157 -1.03 7.81 -0.75
CA LYS A 157 -1.70 9.04 -1.18
C LYS A 157 -3.18 8.95 -0.84
N LEU A 158 -3.68 9.90 -0.05
CA LEU A 158 -5.07 9.95 0.41
C LEU A 158 -5.69 11.29 0.04
N PRO A 159 -7.00 11.35 -0.23
CA PRO A 159 -7.69 12.62 -0.41
C PRO A 159 -7.47 13.57 0.77
N LYS A 160 -7.37 14.88 0.50
CA LYS A 160 -7.15 15.89 1.54
C LYS A 160 -8.17 15.78 2.69
N GLY A 161 -7.69 15.84 3.92
CA GLY A 161 -8.54 15.93 5.12
C GLY A 161 -9.30 14.66 5.50
N GLN A 162 -8.90 13.50 5.00
CA GLN A 162 -9.26 12.20 5.59
C GLN A 162 -8.31 11.84 6.73
#